data_AF-V6IX35-F1
#
_entry.id   AF-V6IX35-F1
#
_cell.length_a   1.000
_cell.length_b   1.000
_cell.length_c   1.000
_cell.angle_alpha   90.00
_cell.angle_beta   90.00
_cell.angle_gamma   90.00
#
_symmetry.space_group_name_H-M   'P 1'
#
loop_
_entity.id
_entity.type
_entity.pdbx_description
1 polymer ?
#
loop_
_entity_poly.entity_id
_entity_poly.type
_entity_poly.pdbx_seq_one_letter_code
_entity_poly.pdbx_strand_id
1 'polypeptide(L)'
;MTTYLRKATNADFPAIKQIINQAKQLLKADGIDQWQDGYPDDGVLHEDIAQEISYVLIIDEKIAGTGVIFEEKEPSYENIKEGAWLKTDAPAYASIHRIAISPDFRGRHLSSTLMNHLITAASLKGHTDLRIDTHPENPRMQRVIKQAGFDYCGVVSLDMPNGKRWAYQLIIR
;
A
#
# COMPACT_ATOMS: atom_id res chain seq x y z
N MET A 1 -13.44 -14.49 -15.62
CA MET A 1 -13.00 -13.16 -15.18
C MET A 1 -11.50 -13.17 -15.16
N THR A 2 -10.86 -12.36 -16.00
CA THR A 2 -9.40 -12.28 -16.05
C THR A 2 -8.95 -11.26 -15.00
N THR A 3 -8.01 -11.64 -14.14
CA THR A 3 -7.51 -10.77 -13.05
C THR A 3 -6.00 -10.86 -12.98
N TYR A 4 -5.33 -9.72 -13.10
CA TYR A 4 -3.87 -9.65 -13.10
C TYR A 4 -3.37 -8.29 -12.64
N LEU A 5 -2.12 -8.25 -12.20
CA LEU A 5 -1.41 -7.02 -11.84
C LEU A 5 -0.46 -6.65 -12.98
N ARG A 6 -0.32 -5.36 -13.25
CA ARG A 6 0.76 -4.83 -14.11
C ARG A 6 1.25 -3.50 -13.58
N LYS A 7 2.44 -3.09 -14.03
CA LYS A 7 2.91 -1.71 -13.85
C LYS A 7 1.91 -0.73 -14.47
N ALA A 8 1.71 0.39 -13.78
CA ALA A 8 0.96 1.51 -14.29
C ALA A 8 1.77 2.24 -15.37
N THR A 9 1.04 2.91 -16.26
CA THR A 9 1.57 3.79 -17.30
C THR A 9 0.92 5.16 -17.16
N ASN A 10 1.44 6.19 -17.83
CA ASN A 10 0.83 7.52 -17.81
C ASN A 10 -0.62 7.53 -18.33
N ALA A 11 -1.00 6.57 -19.19
CA ALA A 11 -2.39 6.42 -19.65
C ALA A 11 -3.35 6.00 -18.51
N ASP A 12 -2.83 5.36 -17.45
CA ASP A 12 -3.61 4.89 -16.30
C ASP A 12 -3.81 5.99 -15.24
N PHE A 13 -3.04 7.08 -15.31
CA PHE A 13 -3.07 8.16 -14.31
C PHE A 13 -4.48 8.69 -13.99
N PRO A 14 -5.36 8.99 -14.98
CA PRO A 14 -6.70 9.47 -14.67
C PRO A 14 -7.51 8.50 -13.81
N ALA A 15 -7.39 7.19 -14.07
CA ALA A 15 -8.07 6.15 -13.31
C ALA A 15 -7.48 5.99 -11.90
N ILE A 16 -6.15 6.00 -11.78
CA ILE A 16 -5.45 5.94 -10.49
C ILE A 16 -5.85 7.13 -9.62
N LYS A 17 -5.79 8.35 -10.16
CA LYS A 17 -6.21 9.57 -9.48
C LYS A 17 -7.65 9.49 -9.00
N GLN A 18 -8.56 9.01 -9.84
CA GLN A 18 -9.95 8.82 -9.47
C GLN A 18 -10.10 7.84 -8.28
N ILE A 19 -9.44 6.69 -8.33
CA ILE A 19 -9.49 5.67 -7.26
C ILE A 19 -8.92 6.23 -5.95
N ILE A 20 -7.78 6.93 -6.00
CA ILE A 20 -7.18 7.57 -4.84
C ILE A 20 -8.11 8.62 -4.23
N ASN A 21 -8.74 9.47 -5.05
CA ASN A 21 -9.70 10.47 -4.56
C ASN A 21 -10.93 9.83 -3.92
N GLN A 22 -11.44 8.73 -4.48
CA GLN A 22 -12.53 7.96 -3.87
C GLN A 22 -12.12 7.33 -2.54
N ALA A 23 -10.87 6.85 -2.42
CA ALA A 23 -10.33 6.32 -1.18
C ALA A 23 -10.17 7.42 -0.11
N LYS A 24 -9.69 8.61 -0.48
CA LYS A 24 -9.63 9.79 0.42
C LYS A 24 -11.01 10.16 0.98
N GLN A 25 -12.03 10.18 0.10
CA GLN A 25 -13.41 10.44 0.52
C GLN A 25 -13.95 9.37 1.47
N LEU A 26 -13.61 8.10 1.24
CA LEU A 26 -14.01 7.00 2.11
C LEU A 26 -13.37 7.12 3.50
N LEU A 27 -12.07 7.40 3.57
CA LEU A 27 -11.35 7.60 4.83
C LEU A 27 -11.96 8.77 5.63
N LYS A 28 -12.26 9.88 4.95
CA LYS A 28 -12.93 11.03 5.55
C LYS A 28 -14.31 10.67 6.11
N ALA A 29 -15.10 9.91 5.35
CA ALA A 29 -16.44 9.49 5.77
C ALA A 29 -16.39 8.52 6.97
N ASP A 30 -15.33 7.73 7.10
CA ASP A 30 -15.07 6.86 8.24
C ASP A 30 -14.42 7.60 9.44
N GLY A 31 -14.19 8.92 9.33
CA GLY A 31 -13.56 9.74 10.38
C GLY A 31 -12.05 9.53 10.53
N ILE A 32 -11.39 8.95 9.53
CA ILE A 32 -9.96 8.61 9.56
C ILE A 32 -9.16 9.73 8.92
N ASP A 33 -8.23 10.34 9.67
CA ASP A 33 -7.39 11.46 9.23
C ASP A 33 -6.22 11.06 8.30
N GLN A 34 -6.33 9.91 7.65
CA GLN A 34 -5.35 9.45 6.66
C GLN A 34 -5.67 10.11 5.31
N TRP A 35 -4.65 10.72 4.68
CA TRP A 35 -4.73 11.38 3.36
C TRP A 35 -5.63 12.63 3.30
N GLN A 36 -5.85 13.29 4.44
CA GLN A 36 -6.68 14.49 4.53
C GLN A 36 -5.89 15.81 4.44
N ASP A 37 -4.56 15.72 4.42
CA ASP A 37 -3.60 16.82 4.29
C ASP A 37 -3.27 17.19 2.83
N GLY A 38 -3.88 16.50 1.86
CA GLY A 38 -3.62 16.65 0.43
C GLY A 38 -2.84 15.49 -0.17
N TYR A 39 -2.10 14.73 0.63
CA TYR A 39 -1.34 13.57 0.19
C TYR A 39 -2.24 12.34 -0.08
N PRO A 40 -1.92 11.45 -1.05
CA PRO A 40 -0.98 11.66 -2.15
C PRO A 40 -1.60 12.60 -3.20
N ASP A 41 -0.80 13.52 -3.73
CA ASP A 41 -1.22 14.46 -4.77
C ASP A 41 -0.86 13.96 -6.19
N ASP A 42 -1.22 14.74 -7.21
CA ASP A 42 -0.94 14.42 -8.61
C ASP A 42 0.56 14.24 -8.88
N GLY A 43 1.43 15.01 -8.21
CA GLY A 43 2.87 14.96 -8.37
C GLY A 43 3.43 13.61 -7.92
N VAL A 44 3.06 13.18 -6.71
CA VAL A 44 3.44 11.87 -6.16
C VAL A 44 2.97 10.73 -7.07
N LEU A 45 1.72 10.80 -7.55
CA LEU A 45 1.18 9.75 -8.43
C LEU A 45 1.90 9.70 -9.78
N HIS A 46 2.27 10.84 -10.36
CA HIS A 46 3.07 10.88 -11.58
C HIS A 46 4.49 10.35 -11.35
N GLU A 47 5.11 10.70 -10.23
CA GLU A 47 6.43 10.22 -9.86
C GLU A 47 6.44 8.70 -9.68
N ASP A 48 5.43 8.13 -9.01
CA ASP A 48 5.31 6.68 -8.85
C ASP A 48 5.22 5.93 -10.18
N ILE A 49 4.53 6.52 -11.16
CA ILE A 49 4.42 5.96 -12.52
C ILE A 49 5.76 6.10 -13.25
N ALA A 50 6.40 7.27 -13.17
CA ALA A 50 7.66 7.55 -13.83
C ALA A 50 8.82 6.68 -13.31
N GLN A 51 8.83 6.39 -12.00
CA GLN A 51 9.79 5.50 -11.35
C GLN A 51 9.45 4.01 -11.56
N GLU A 52 8.35 3.69 -12.25
CA GLU A 52 7.86 2.34 -12.49
C GLU A 52 7.59 1.51 -11.21
N ILE A 53 7.22 2.19 -10.13
CA ILE A 53 6.89 1.57 -8.83
C ILE A 53 5.37 1.47 -8.59
N SER A 54 4.57 2.15 -9.40
CA SER A 54 3.10 2.07 -9.38
C SER A 54 2.57 0.84 -10.13
N TYR A 55 1.59 0.16 -9.54
CA TYR A 55 0.91 -0.98 -10.11
C TYR A 55 -0.61 -0.77 -10.12
N VAL A 56 -1.27 -1.43 -11.08
CA VAL A 56 -2.73 -1.48 -11.19
C VAL A 56 -3.22 -2.92 -11.23
N LEU A 57 -4.30 -3.19 -10.51
CA LEU A 57 -5.05 -4.45 -10.60
C LEU A 57 -6.10 -4.32 -11.70
N ILE A 58 -6.03 -5.21 -12.68
CA ILE A 58 -6.99 -5.28 -13.79
C ILE A 58 -8.01 -6.38 -13.52
N ILE A 59 -9.29 -6.07 -13.74
CA ILE A 59 -10.40 -7.02 -13.74
C ILE A 59 -11.25 -6.78 -14.97
N ASP A 60 -11.35 -7.79 -15.84
CA ASP A 60 -12.10 -7.71 -17.10
C ASP A 60 -11.81 -6.39 -17.84
N GLU A 61 -10.52 -6.13 -18.07
CA GLU A 61 -9.96 -4.95 -18.76
C GLU A 61 -10.07 -3.61 -18.02
N LYS A 62 -10.70 -3.57 -16.84
CA LYS A 62 -10.86 -2.35 -16.06
C LYS A 62 -9.87 -2.29 -14.90
N ILE A 63 -9.37 -1.10 -14.61
CA ILE A 63 -8.56 -0.86 -13.41
C ILE A 63 -9.48 -0.90 -12.19
N ALA A 64 -9.29 -1.91 -11.36
CA ALA A 64 -10.07 -2.14 -10.14
C ALA A 64 -9.35 -1.59 -8.89
N GLY A 65 -8.05 -1.36 -8.96
CA GLY A 65 -7.27 -0.86 -7.82
C GLY A 65 -5.85 -0.49 -8.20
N THR A 66 -5.16 0.13 -7.26
CA THR A 66 -3.77 0.58 -7.39
C THR A 66 -3.00 0.35 -6.09
N GLY A 67 -1.70 0.13 -6.21
CA GLY A 67 -0.76 0.08 -5.10
C GLY A 67 0.66 0.30 -5.60
N VAL A 68 1.56 0.59 -4.67
CA VAL A 68 2.96 0.91 -4.96
C VAL A 68 3.87 -0.07 -4.23
N ILE A 69 4.94 -0.49 -4.90
CA ILE A 69 6.06 -1.22 -4.28
C ILE A 69 7.25 -0.26 -4.26
N PHE A 70 7.61 0.21 -3.07
CA PHE A 70 8.69 1.16 -2.85
C PHE A 70 9.92 0.41 -2.32
N GLU A 71 11.07 0.58 -2.96
CA GLU A 71 12.29 -0.21 -2.66
C GLU A 71 13.34 0.61 -1.90
N GLU A 72 13.09 1.90 -1.75
CA GLU A 72 13.97 2.80 -1.04
C GLU A 72 13.70 2.78 0.46
N LYS A 73 14.70 3.21 1.24
CA LYS A 73 14.56 3.33 2.68
C LYS A 73 13.54 4.41 3.04
N GLU A 74 12.79 4.12 4.08
CA GLU A 74 11.82 5.04 4.66
C GLU A 74 12.36 5.56 6.00
N PRO A 75 12.66 6.86 6.11
CA PRO A 75 13.16 7.44 7.37
C PRO A 75 12.25 7.18 8.56
N SER A 76 10.93 7.11 8.34
CA SER A 76 9.95 6.79 9.37
C SER A 76 10.11 5.37 9.96
N TYR A 77 10.67 4.43 9.19
CA TYR A 77 10.84 3.03 9.61
C TYR A 77 12.12 2.80 10.42
N GLU A 78 13.05 3.75 10.43
CA GLU A 78 14.30 3.66 11.19
C GLU A 78 14.08 3.74 12.71
N ASN A 79 13.00 4.42 13.14
CA ASN A 79 12.70 4.69 14.55
C ASN A 79 11.41 4.02 15.01
N ILE A 80 11.32 2.69 14.86
CA ILE A 80 10.18 1.93 15.37
C ILE A 80 10.13 1.96 16.91
N LYS A 81 8.92 2.18 17.45
CA LYS A 81 8.61 2.26 18.88
C LYS A 81 7.62 1.15 19.25
N GLU A 82 7.50 0.85 20.55
CA GLU A 82 6.53 -0.13 21.08
C GLU A 82 6.65 -1.52 20.41
N GLY A 83 7.85 -1.89 19.99
CA GLY A 83 8.14 -3.13 19.28
C GLY A 83 9.47 -3.08 18.53
N ALA A 84 9.67 -4.01 17.60
CA ALA A 84 10.85 -4.09 16.75
C ALA A 84 10.52 -4.84 15.45
N TRP A 85 11.26 -4.54 14.39
CA TRP A 85 11.26 -5.34 13.17
C TRP A 85 11.75 -6.77 13.46
N LEU A 86 11.17 -7.74 12.76
CA LEU A 86 11.60 -9.13 12.76
C LEU A 86 13.03 -9.25 12.21
N LYS A 87 13.81 -10.15 12.79
CA LYS A 87 15.15 -10.48 12.30
C LYS A 87 15.04 -11.24 10.98
N THR A 88 15.85 -10.85 10.01
CA THR A 88 15.91 -11.45 8.68
C THR A 88 17.32 -11.29 8.10
N ASP A 89 17.71 -12.21 7.22
CA ASP A 89 18.96 -12.15 6.45
C ASP A 89 18.76 -11.45 5.09
N ALA A 90 17.56 -10.92 4.83
CA ALA A 90 17.27 -10.17 3.62
C ALA A 90 18.19 -8.93 3.52
N PRO A 91 18.79 -8.66 2.35
CA PRO A 91 19.75 -7.56 2.19
C PRO A 91 19.08 -6.18 2.27
N ALA A 92 17.81 -6.09 1.89
CA ALA A 92 16.97 -4.91 1.95
C ALA A 92 15.49 -5.32 2.06
N TYR A 93 14.65 -4.38 2.47
CA TYR A 93 13.20 -4.53 2.46
C TYR A 93 12.59 -3.75 1.29
N ALA A 94 11.37 -4.13 0.89
CA ALA A 94 10.49 -3.30 0.08
C ALA A 94 9.21 -2.99 0.86
N SER A 95 8.65 -1.81 0.69
CA SER A 95 7.41 -1.41 1.34
C SER A 95 6.25 -1.28 0.36
N ILE A 96 5.05 -1.57 0.86
CA ILE A 96 3.82 -1.49 0.08
C ILE A 96 3.04 -0.25 0.48
N HIS A 97 2.79 0.63 -0.48
CA HIS A 97 2.15 1.93 -0.27
C HIS A 97 0.90 2.11 -1.13
N ARG A 98 0.10 3.13 -0.78
CA ARG A 98 -0.96 3.69 -1.63
C ARG A 98 -1.97 2.66 -2.15
N ILE A 99 -2.28 1.66 -1.33
CA ILE A 99 -3.28 0.64 -1.67
C ILE A 99 -4.68 1.27 -1.67
N ALA A 100 -5.34 1.24 -2.82
CA ALA A 100 -6.72 1.68 -2.98
C ALA A 100 -7.48 0.79 -3.98
N ILE A 101 -8.77 0.57 -3.71
CA ILE A 101 -9.68 -0.20 -4.56
C ILE A 101 -10.81 0.71 -5.00
N SER A 102 -11.17 0.64 -6.28
CA SER A 102 -12.32 1.35 -6.83
C SER A 102 -13.61 0.92 -6.13
N PRO A 103 -14.49 1.86 -5.74
CA PRO A 103 -15.77 1.55 -5.13
C PRO A 103 -16.69 0.72 -6.05
N ASP A 104 -16.49 0.78 -7.37
CA ASP A 104 -17.26 0.03 -8.38
C ASP A 104 -17.09 -1.49 -8.24
N PHE A 105 -16.06 -1.92 -7.50
CA PHE A 105 -15.74 -3.32 -7.26
C PHE A 105 -15.84 -3.73 -5.78
N ARG A 106 -16.58 -2.95 -4.96
CA ARG A 106 -16.85 -3.29 -3.55
C ARG A 106 -17.49 -4.66 -3.40
N GLY A 107 -17.24 -5.30 -2.25
CA GLY A 107 -17.81 -6.60 -1.89
C GLY A 107 -17.16 -7.82 -2.55
N ARG A 108 -16.10 -7.63 -3.35
CA ARG A 108 -15.41 -8.72 -4.08
C ARG A 108 -14.06 -9.13 -3.48
N HIS A 109 -13.77 -8.73 -2.24
CA HIS A 109 -12.50 -9.02 -1.54
C HIS A 109 -11.21 -8.60 -2.28
N LEU A 110 -11.29 -7.59 -3.16
CA LEU A 110 -10.16 -7.23 -4.03
C LEU A 110 -8.96 -6.60 -3.31
N SER A 111 -9.14 -6.04 -2.12
CA SER A 111 -8.01 -5.53 -1.34
C SER A 111 -7.02 -6.64 -1.00
N SER A 112 -7.51 -7.83 -0.65
CA SER A 112 -6.68 -9.01 -0.40
C SER A 112 -6.04 -9.53 -1.68
N THR A 113 -6.79 -9.56 -2.80
CA THR A 113 -6.24 -9.93 -4.12
C THR A 113 -5.11 -9.01 -4.56
N LEU A 114 -5.31 -7.69 -4.45
CA LEU A 114 -4.29 -6.69 -4.76
C LEU A 114 -3.06 -6.86 -3.87
N MET A 115 -3.24 -7.00 -2.55
CA MET A 115 -2.15 -7.24 -1.61
C MET A 115 -1.33 -8.48 -2.00
N ASN A 116 -1.97 -9.61 -2.25
CA ASN A 116 -1.29 -10.86 -2.62
C ASN A 116 -0.54 -10.75 -3.95
N HIS A 117 -1.09 -10.01 -4.92
CA HIS A 117 -0.41 -9.74 -6.19
C HIS A 117 0.81 -8.82 -6.00
N LEU A 118 0.72 -7.81 -5.13
CA LEU A 118 1.85 -6.94 -4.80
C LEU A 118 2.97 -7.72 -4.08
N ILE A 119 2.61 -8.60 -3.14
CA ILE A 119 3.55 -9.52 -2.47
C ILE A 119 4.25 -10.40 -3.51
N THR A 120 3.48 -11.01 -4.42
CA THR A 120 4.03 -11.83 -5.51
C THR A 120 4.97 -11.02 -6.40
N ALA A 121 4.58 -9.81 -6.79
CA ALA A 121 5.39 -8.95 -7.63
C ALA A 121 6.70 -8.53 -6.94
N ALA A 122 6.67 -8.20 -5.65
CA ALA A 122 7.87 -7.87 -4.88
C ALA A 122 8.79 -9.11 -4.73
N SER A 123 8.20 -10.28 -4.46
CA SER A 123 8.94 -11.55 -4.37
C SER A 123 9.65 -11.92 -5.68
N LEU A 124 8.97 -11.76 -6.82
CA LEU A 124 9.57 -12.01 -8.15
C LEU A 124 10.69 -11.01 -8.48
N LYS A 125 10.74 -9.86 -7.82
CA LYS A 125 11.86 -8.90 -7.88
C LYS A 125 13.00 -9.22 -6.91
N GLY A 126 12.86 -10.27 -6.10
CA GLY A 126 13.87 -10.73 -5.15
C GLY A 126 13.70 -10.18 -3.72
N HIS A 127 12.63 -9.45 -3.43
CA HIS A 127 12.37 -8.93 -2.08
C HIS A 127 11.73 -9.99 -1.20
N THR A 128 12.37 -10.30 -0.08
CA THR A 128 11.90 -11.29 0.91
C THR A 128 11.54 -10.65 2.26
N ASP A 129 11.94 -9.41 2.52
CA ASP A 129 11.45 -8.58 3.63
C ASP A 129 10.47 -7.54 3.07
N LEU A 130 9.17 -7.72 3.33
CA LEU A 130 8.14 -6.77 2.94
C LEU A 130 7.60 -6.03 4.15
N ARG A 131 7.43 -4.72 4.03
CA ARG A 131 6.92 -3.86 5.10
C ARG A 131 5.71 -3.06 4.65
N ILE A 132 4.85 -2.72 5.60
CA ILE A 132 3.70 -1.85 5.37
C ILE A 132 3.27 -1.22 6.68
N ASP A 133 2.74 -0.01 6.61
CA ASP A 133 2.11 0.65 7.74
C ASP A 133 0.70 1.16 7.41
N THR A 134 -0.09 1.41 8.44
CA THR A 134 -1.42 2.00 8.28
C THR A 134 -1.85 2.81 9.49
N HIS A 135 -2.85 3.67 9.33
CA HIS A 135 -3.40 4.45 10.44
C HIS A 135 -3.99 3.52 11.52
N PRO A 136 -3.76 3.79 12.83
CA PRO A 136 -4.35 3.00 13.93
C PRO A 136 -5.88 2.93 13.89
N GLU A 137 -6.51 3.92 13.27
CA GLU A 137 -7.98 3.99 13.11
C GLU A 137 -8.46 3.43 11.76
N ASN A 138 -7.61 2.75 10.98
CA ASN A 138 -7.99 2.10 9.73
C ASN A 138 -8.12 0.57 9.89
N PRO A 139 -9.18 0.07 10.57
CA PRO A 139 -9.35 -1.36 10.84
C PRO A 139 -9.53 -2.20 9.57
N ARG A 140 -9.98 -1.57 8.46
CA ARG A 140 -10.12 -2.24 7.16
C ARG A 140 -8.75 -2.62 6.62
N MET A 141 -7.81 -1.67 6.57
CA MET A 141 -6.45 -1.95 6.10
C MET A 141 -5.70 -2.89 7.05
N GLN A 142 -5.85 -2.72 8.37
CA GLN A 142 -5.26 -3.64 9.35
C GLN A 142 -5.70 -5.09 9.13
N ARG A 143 -6.98 -5.31 8.80
CA ARG A 143 -7.50 -6.64 8.48
C ARG A 143 -6.88 -7.20 7.21
N VAL A 144 -6.77 -6.39 6.15
CA VAL A 144 -6.16 -6.80 4.87
C VAL A 144 -4.70 -7.21 5.08
N ILE A 145 -3.93 -6.39 5.82
CA ILE A 145 -2.53 -6.64 6.15
C ILE A 145 -2.39 -7.97 6.92
N LYS A 146 -3.16 -8.17 7.99
CA LYS A 146 -3.11 -9.41 8.78
C LYS A 146 -3.53 -10.65 7.98
N GLN A 147 -4.55 -10.53 7.13
CA GLN A 147 -5.00 -11.63 6.28
C GLN A 147 -3.96 -12.04 5.23
N ALA A 148 -3.12 -11.11 4.80
CA ALA A 148 -2.00 -11.38 3.89
C ALA A 148 -0.77 -11.97 4.61
N GLY A 149 -0.83 -12.17 5.93
CA GLY A 149 0.20 -12.86 6.70
C GLY A 149 1.26 -11.97 7.33
N PHE A 150 1.09 -10.64 7.30
CA PHE A 150 2.03 -9.73 7.95
C PHE A 150 1.89 -9.76 9.48
N ASP A 151 3.03 -9.76 10.17
CA ASP A 151 3.15 -9.62 11.62
C ASP A 151 3.17 -8.15 12.03
N TYR A 152 2.53 -7.82 13.15
CA TYR A 152 2.64 -6.50 13.74
C TYR A 152 4.00 -6.32 14.42
N CYS A 153 4.73 -5.26 14.06
CA CYS A 153 6.09 -5.01 14.56
C CYS A 153 6.17 -3.84 15.54
N GLY A 154 5.19 -2.94 15.55
CA GLY A 154 5.20 -1.78 16.45
C GLY A 154 4.61 -0.53 15.83
N VAL A 155 5.12 0.61 16.25
CA VAL A 155 4.63 1.95 15.89
C VAL A 155 5.73 2.74 15.19
N VAL A 156 5.41 3.31 14.04
CA VAL A 156 6.25 4.30 13.36
C VAL A 156 5.54 5.66 13.34
N SER A 157 6.29 6.73 13.15
CA SER A 157 5.78 8.09 13.09
C SER A 157 6.18 8.74 11.78
N LEU A 158 5.20 9.14 11.00
CA LEU A 158 5.39 10.04 9.87
C LEU A 158 5.60 11.47 10.40
N ASP A 159 6.41 12.26 9.71
CA ASP A 159 6.70 13.66 10.06
C ASP A 159 5.54 14.59 9.68
N MET A 160 4.40 14.40 10.35
CA MET A 160 3.16 15.14 10.12
C MET A 160 2.23 15.04 11.34
N PRO A 161 1.27 15.98 11.51
CA PRO A 161 0.19 15.82 12.48
C PRO A 161 -0.53 14.48 12.30
N ASN A 162 -0.88 13.81 13.39
CA ASN A 162 -1.51 12.48 13.37
C ASN A 162 -0.72 11.43 12.54
N GLY A 163 0.61 11.58 12.48
CA GLY A 163 1.52 10.69 11.77
C GLY A 163 1.73 9.31 12.42
N LYS A 164 1.03 8.96 13.50
CA LYS A 164 1.15 7.63 14.14
C LYS A 164 0.69 6.56 13.15
N ARG A 165 1.50 5.53 12.96
CA ARG A 165 1.17 4.38 12.11
C ARG A 165 1.52 3.08 12.81
N TRP A 166 0.69 2.06 12.60
CA TRP A 166 0.99 0.69 12.99
C TRP A 166 1.77 0.03 11.87
N ALA A 167 2.97 -0.43 12.20
CA ALA A 167 3.92 -1.02 11.27
C ALA A 167 3.84 -2.55 11.31
N TYR A 168 3.96 -3.16 10.13
CA TYR A 168 3.85 -4.59 9.93
C TYR A 168 4.94 -5.09 8.96
N GLN A 169 5.31 -6.36 9.10
CA GLN A 169 6.35 -6.99 8.31
C GLN A 169 5.94 -8.41 7.90
N LEU A 170 6.32 -8.80 6.69
CA LEU A 170 6.17 -10.16 6.16
C LEU A 170 7.53 -10.63 5.65
N ILE A 171 8.00 -11.75 6.18
CA ILE A 171 9.20 -12.44 5.68
C ILE A 171 8.77 -13.60 4.79
N ILE A 172 9.12 -13.51 3.50
CA ILE A 172 8.89 -14.56 2.51
C ILE A 172 10.03 -15.58 2.60
N ARG A 173 9.69 -16.87 2.61
CA ARG A 173 10.62 -17.99 2.75
C ARG A 173 10.73 -18.80 1.46
#